data_AF-A0A7C1C4L3-F1
#
_entry.id   AF-A0A7C1C4L3-F1
#
_cell.length_a   1.000
_cell.length_b   1.000
_cell.length_c   1.000
_cell.angle_alpha   90.00
_cell.angle_beta   90.00
_cell.angle_gamma   90.00
#
_symmetry.space_group_name_H-M   'P 1'
#
loop_
_entity.id
_entity.type
_entity.pdbx_description
1 polymer ?
#
loop_
_entity_poly.entity_id
_entity_poly.type
_entity_poly.pdbx_seq_one_letter_code
_entity_poly.pdbx_strand_id
1 'polypeptide(L)'
;MNYCRYLLYGLLALLVSGCGQTVKESLKVQPQSTVGADKTVVVLPFADYSYADNLETAYRRNLFIMADLTDQLVSNSFHLPVQEDVFRYLVDQKIINVVSYANKQDSVMQSELEDEWSAPMKAELRRYMELSEFRDNNK
;
A
#
# COMPACT_ATOMS: atom_id res chain seq x y z
N MET A 1 40.24 -22.87 -57.35
CA MET A 1 40.29 -21.55 -56.68
C MET A 1 38.92 -20.96 -56.28
N ASN A 2 37.77 -21.54 -56.69
CA ASN A 2 36.46 -20.97 -56.36
C ASN A 2 35.90 -21.42 -55.00
N TYR A 3 36.17 -22.67 -54.58
CA TYR A 3 35.70 -23.22 -53.30
C TYR A 3 36.27 -22.50 -52.06
N CYS A 4 37.53 -22.05 -52.11
CA CYS A 4 38.13 -21.27 -51.02
C CYS A 4 37.45 -19.89 -50.84
N ARG A 5 36.93 -19.28 -51.91
CA ARG A 5 36.21 -18.00 -51.83
C ARG A 5 34.85 -18.18 -51.16
N TYR A 6 34.12 -19.26 -51.47
CA TYR A 6 32.85 -19.55 -50.82
C TYR A 6 33.00 -19.89 -49.33
N LEU A 7 34.10 -20.57 -48.95
CA LEU A 7 34.42 -20.85 -47.56
C LEU A 7 34.73 -19.54 -46.78
N LEU A 8 35.43 -18.61 -47.42
CA LEU A 8 35.70 -17.28 -46.87
C LEU A 8 34.43 -16.45 -46.68
N TYR A 9 33.50 -16.47 -47.65
CA TYR A 9 32.22 -15.79 -47.52
C TYR A 9 31.33 -16.40 -46.42
N GLY A 10 31.33 -17.73 -46.27
CA GLY A 10 30.61 -18.42 -45.21
C GLY A 10 31.14 -18.08 -43.81
N LEU A 11 32.47 -18.02 -43.66
CA LEU A 11 33.11 -17.66 -42.38
C LEU A 11 32.88 -16.18 -42.02
N LEU A 12 32.89 -15.29 -43.01
CA LEU A 12 32.58 -13.87 -42.82
C LEU A 12 31.12 -13.67 -42.38
N ALA A 13 30.17 -14.39 -43.00
CA ALA A 13 28.76 -14.33 -42.63
C ALA A 13 28.51 -14.80 -41.18
N LEU A 14 29.25 -15.80 -40.71
CA LEU A 14 29.15 -16.35 -39.36
C LEU A 14 29.71 -15.39 -38.29
N LEU A 15 30.73 -14.59 -38.64
CA LEU A 15 31.29 -13.60 -37.72
C LEU A 15 30.42 -12.34 -37.56
N VAL A 16 29.62 -11.99 -38.58
CA VAL A 16 28.77 -10.78 -38.56
C VAL A 16 27.43 -11.02 -37.84
N SER A 17 26.94 -12.27 -37.78
CA SER A 17 25.69 -12.61 -37.08
C SER A 17 25.84 -12.76 -35.56
N GLY A 18 27.06 -12.70 -35.01
CA GLY A 18 27.36 -12.87 -33.59
C GLY A 18 27.23 -11.61 -32.72
N CYS A 19 26.49 -10.59 -33.15
CA CYS A 19 26.28 -9.38 -32.37
C CYS A 19 25.26 -9.64 -31.26
N GLY A 20 25.71 -10.27 -30.17
CA GLY A 20 24.91 -10.51 -28.97
C GLY A 20 24.50 -9.20 -28.33
N GLN A 21 23.27 -8.75 -28.61
CA GLN A 21 22.69 -7.62 -27.90
C GLN A 21 22.32 -8.06 -26.49
N THR A 22 23.16 -7.73 -25.50
CA THR A 22 22.79 -7.85 -24.10
C THR A 22 21.86 -6.69 -23.74
N VAL A 23 20.56 -6.95 -23.73
CA VAL A 23 19.57 -5.98 -23.22
C VAL A 23 19.76 -5.88 -21.71
N LYS A 24 20.45 -4.83 -21.25
CA LYS A 24 20.44 -4.45 -19.84
C LYS A 24 19.15 -3.70 -19.57
N GLU A 25 18.13 -4.40 -19.09
CA GLU A 25 17.00 -3.75 -18.46
C GLU A 25 17.46 -3.13 -17.13
N SER A 26 17.82 -1.86 -17.17
CA SER A 26 18.02 -1.09 -15.94
C SER A 26 16.66 -0.51 -15.56
N LEU A 27 16.10 -0.99 -14.45
CA LEU A 27 14.95 -0.35 -13.82
C LEU A 27 15.37 1.07 -13.43
N LYS A 28 14.91 2.07 -14.18
CA LYS A 28 15.23 3.47 -13.93
C LYS A 28 14.33 3.96 -12.79
N VAL A 29 14.72 3.63 -11.56
CA VAL A 29 14.05 4.15 -10.37
C VAL A 29 14.38 5.64 -10.29
N GLN A 30 13.37 6.49 -10.08
CA GLN A 30 13.61 7.91 -9.83
C GLN A 30 14.52 8.05 -8.60
N PRO A 31 15.49 8.98 -8.60
CA PRO A 31 16.35 9.19 -7.44
C PRO A 31 15.47 9.59 -6.25
N GLN A 32 15.43 8.74 -5.23
CA GLN A 32 14.72 9.05 -3.99
C GLN A 32 15.44 10.19 -3.27
N SER A 33 14.66 11.18 -2.81
CA SER A 33 15.17 12.29 -2.00
C SER A 33 15.72 11.74 -0.69
N THR A 34 16.93 12.13 -0.28
CA THR A 34 17.57 11.63 0.95
C THR A 34 17.19 12.41 2.20
N VAL A 35 16.28 13.39 2.08
CA VAL A 35 15.95 14.36 3.14
C VAL A 35 15.44 13.69 4.43
N GLY A 36 14.70 12.58 4.29
CA GLY A 36 14.09 11.85 5.41
C GLY A 36 14.76 10.52 5.76
N ALA A 37 15.87 10.16 5.12
CA ALA A 37 16.42 8.79 5.16
C ALA A 37 16.79 8.29 6.56
N ASP A 38 17.12 9.18 7.50
CA ASP A 38 17.45 8.86 8.89
C ASP A 38 16.31 9.15 9.88
N LYS A 39 15.12 9.49 9.36
CA LYS A 39 13.97 9.94 10.16
C LYS A 39 12.80 8.98 10.06
N THR A 40 12.18 8.77 11.22
CA THR A 40 10.89 8.09 11.32
C THR A 40 9.81 9.13 11.61
N VAL A 41 8.74 9.10 10.83
CA VAL A 41 7.59 10.00 10.99
C VAL A 41 6.37 9.16 11.33
N VAL A 42 5.70 9.52 12.43
CA VAL A 42 4.42 8.94 12.81
C VAL A 42 3.33 9.94 12.47
N VAL A 43 2.40 9.53 11.62
CA VAL A 43 1.22 10.35 11.30
C VAL A 43 0.09 9.90 12.21
N LEU A 44 -0.39 10.82 13.05
CA LEU A 44 -1.55 10.58 13.90
C LEU A 44 -2.83 10.77 13.10
N PRO A 45 -3.91 10.01 13.39
CA PRO A 45 -5.21 10.23 12.78
C PRO A 45 -5.66 11.67 13.04
N PHE A 46 -5.89 12.44 11.98
CA PHE A 46 -6.32 13.82 12.10
C PHE A 46 -7.84 13.92 12.20
N ALA A 47 -8.29 14.85 13.03
CA ALA A 47 -9.69 15.27 13.07
C ALA A 47 -9.95 16.19 11.88
N ASP A 48 -10.85 15.75 10.99
CA ASP A 48 -11.29 16.58 9.87
C ASP A 48 -12.33 17.60 10.37
N TYR A 49 -11.93 18.88 10.43
CA TYR A 49 -12.78 20.00 10.82
C TYR A 49 -13.43 20.71 9.62
N SER A 50 -13.21 20.22 8.40
CA SER A 50 -13.83 20.82 7.23
C SER A 50 -15.30 20.44 7.14
N TYR A 51 -16.10 21.33 6.56
CA TYR A 51 -17.52 21.09 6.38
C TYR A 51 -17.72 19.86 5.48
N ALA A 52 -18.54 18.91 5.94
CA ALA A 52 -18.95 17.75 5.17
C ALA A 52 -20.45 17.56 5.33
N ASP A 53 -21.14 17.41 4.21
CA ASP A 53 -22.59 17.20 4.21
C ASP A 53 -22.97 15.86 4.87
N ASN A 54 -22.06 14.90 4.90
CA ASN A 54 -22.23 13.63 5.57
C ASN A 54 -20.90 13.08 6.12
N LEU A 55 -21.00 12.25 7.17
CA LEU A 55 -19.87 11.65 7.88
C LEU A 55 -19.01 10.75 6.97
N GLU A 56 -19.64 10.05 6.02
CA GLU A 56 -18.98 9.14 5.08
C GLU A 56 -18.03 9.90 4.14
N THR A 57 -18.44 11.06 3.63
CA THR A 57 -17.62 11.91 2.76
C THR A 57 -16.40 12.43 3.50
N ALA A 58 -16.58 12.86 4.76
CA ALA A 58 -15.46 13.27 5.61
C ALA A 58 -14.47 12.13 5.82
N TYR A 59 -14.97 10.91 6.06
CA TYR A 59 -14.12 9.73 6.21
C TYR A 59 -13.34 9.37 4.96
N ARG A 60 -14.01 9.30 3.80
CA ARG A 60 -13.34 9.00 2.53
C ARG A 60 -12.26 10.03 2.20
N ARG A 61 -12.54 11.31 2.45
CA ARG A 61 -11.55 12.38 2.30
C ARG A 61 -10.37 12.19 3.24
N ASN A 62 -10.61 11.83 4.50
CA ASN A 62 -9.54 11.53 5.45
C ASN A 62 -8.63 10.41 4.93
N LEU A 63 -9.20 9.31 4.43
CA LEU A 63 -8.43 8.23 3.81
C LEU A 63 -7.56 8.71 2.64
N PHE A 64 -8.11 9.54 1.73
CA PHE A 64 -7.34 10.07 0.61
C PHE A 64 -6.19 10.98 1.05
N ILE A 65 -6.44 11.88 2.01
CA ILE A 65 -5.40 12.78 2.54
C ILE A 65 -4.32 11.98 3.24
N MET A 66 -4.70 10.96 4.02
CA MET A 66 -3.76 10.09 4.71
C MET A 66 -2.85 9.39 3.70
N ALA A 67 -3.44 8.79 2.66
CA ALA A 67 -2.69 8.09 1.62
C ALA A 67 -1.72 9.02 0.87
N ASP A 68 -2.19 10.19 0.43
CA ASP A 68 -1.34 11.18 -0.25
C ASP A 68 -0.19 11.65 0.65
N LEU A 69 -0.46 11.94 1.92
CA LEU A 69 0.57 12.34 2.87
C LEU A 69 1.62 11.25 3.09
N THR A 70 1.19 9.99 3.25
CA THR A 70 2.13 8.87 3.39
C THR A 70 2.96 8.66 2.14
N ASP A 71 2.36 8.78 0.95
CA ASP A 71 3.06 8.66 -0.33
C ASP A 71 4.13 9.75 -0.49
N GLN A 72 3.81 10.99 -0.11
CA GLN A 72 4.77 12.10 -0.12
C GLN A 72 5.91 11.89 0.89
N LEU A 73 5.64 11.32 2.06
CA LEU A 73 6.67 11.02 3.04
C LEU A 73 7.60 9.89 2.55
N VAL A 74 7.04 8.81 2.01
CA VAL A 74 7.82 7.70 1.44
C VAL A 74 8.64 8.18 0.24
N SER A 75 8.09 9.02 -0.63
CA SER A 75 8.83 9.58 -1.78
C SER A 75 10.05 10.42 -1.36
N ASN A 76 10.01 10.96 -0.15
CA ASN A 76 11.11 11.71 0.48
C ASN A 76 12.00 10.87 1.42
N SER A 77 11.93 9.54 1.29
CA SER A 77 12.69 8.55 2.07
C SER A 77 12.44 8.58 3.58
N PHE A 78 11.31 9.12 4.04
CA PHE A 78 10.93 8.98 5.44
C PHE A 78 10.48 7.55 5.72
N HIS A 79 10.81 7.07 6.91
CA HIS A 79 10.33 5.78 7.40
C HIS A 79 9.00 6.00 8.13
N LEU A 80 7.99 5.22 7.78
CA LEU A 80 6.69 5.25 8.46
C LEU A 80 6.38 3.89 9.09
N PRO A 81 5.82 3.85 10.31
CA PRO A 81 5.23 2.64 10.85
C PRO A 81 3.97 2.26 10.07
N VAL A 82 3.54 1.00 10.21
CA VAL A 82 2.25 0.54 9.69
C VAL A 82 1.15 1.35 10.36
N GLN A 83 0.34 2.06 9.57
CA GLN A 83 -0.64 3.00 10.09
C GLN A 83 -1.69 2.32 10.99
N GLU A 84 -2.09 1.10 10.65
CA GLU A 84 -3.02 0.29 11.43
C GLU A 84 -2.49 -0.01 12.85
N ASP A 85 -1.17 -0.21 12.99
CA ASP A 85 -0.56 -0.45 14.30
C ASP A 85 -0.57 0.81 15.17
N VAL A 86 -0.33 1.98 14.56
CA VAL A 86 -0.44 3.27 15.25
C VAL A 86 -1.88 3.52 15.70
N PHE A 87 -2.85 3.27 14.82
CA PHE A 87 -4.27 3.39 15.14
C PHE A 87 -4.65 2.48 16.31
N ARG A 88 -4.33 1.18 16.21
CA ARG A 88 -4.62 0.19 17.25
C ARG A 88 -3.96 0.57 18.58
N TYR A 89 -2.71 1.01 18.56
CA TYR A 89 -2.03 1.48 19.77
C TYR A 89 -2.78 2.64 20.44
N LEU A 90 -3.23 3.64 19.67
CA LEU A 90 -3.96 4.78 20.22
C LEU A 90 -5.34 4.39 20.77
N VAL A 91 -5.99 3.40 20.16
CA VAL A 91 -7.25 2.82 20.66
C VAL A 91 -7.02 2.05 21.97
N ASP A 92 -5.99 1.20 22.03
CA ASP A 92 -5.63 0.43 23.22
C ASP A 92 -5.26 1.34 24.40
N GLN A 93 -4.59 2.46 24.11
CA GLN A 93 -4.28 3.51 25.10
C GLN A 93 -5.49 4.40 25.44
N LYS A 94 -6.67 4.17 24.84
CA LYS A 94 -7.90 4.96 25.04
C LYS A 94 -7.73 6.45 24.73
N ILE A 95 -6.81 6.79 23.83
CA ILE A 95 -6.55 8.16 23.37
C ILE A 95 -7.57 8.54 22.29
N ILE A 96 -7.84 7.61 21.38
CA ILE A 96 -8.84 7.78 20.31
C ILE A 96 -9.89 6.67 20.43
N ASN A 97 -11.09 6.98 19.95
CA ASN A 97 -12.16 6.01 19.86
C ASN A 97 -12.34 5.59 18.41
N VAL A 98 -12.67 4.31 18.19
CA VAL A 98 -13.12 3.85 16.88
C VAL A 98 -14.48 4.45 16.63
N VAL A 99 -14.54 5.47 15.77
CA VAL A 99 -15.82 6.00 15.31
C VAL A 99 -16.45 4.90 14.47
N SER A 100 -17.58 4.35 14.91
CA SER A 100 -18.29 3.39 14.07
C SER A 100 -18.83 4.14 12.85
N TYR A 101 -18.17 3.96 11.71
CA TYR A 101 -18.78 4.21 10.41
C TYR A 101 -19.85 3.15 10.07
N ALA A 102 -20.11 2.25 11.03
CA ALA A 102 -20.61 0.90 10.83
C ALA A 102 -22.09 0.65 11.16
N ASN A 103 -22.93 1.66 11.42
CA ASN A 103 -24.36 1.37 11.64
C ASN A 103 -25.06 0.77 10.39
N LYS A 104 -24.39 0.72 9.23
CA LYS A 104 -24.81 0.02 8.00
C LYS A 104 -23.87 -1.10 7.55
N GLN A 105 -22.80 -1.37 8.29
CA GLN A 105 -21.68 -2.21 7.83
C GLN A 105 -21.77 -3.65 8.34
N ASP A 106 -22.66 -3.93 9.30
CA ASP A 106 -22.88 -5.27 9.85
C ASP A 106 -23.24 -6.29 8.77
N SER A 107 -24.08 -5.91 7.79
CA SER A 107 -24.47 -6.84 6.73
C SER A 107 -23.33 -7.19 5.78
N VAL A 108 -22.41 -6.24 5.53
CA VAL A 108 -21.28 -6.45 4.63
C VAL A 108 -20.18 -7.23 5.34
N MET A 109 -19.84 -6.89 6.58
CA MET A 109 -18.83 -7.66 7.33
C MET A 109 -19.31 -9.09 7.60
N GLN A 110 -20.61 -9.30 7.86
CA GLN A 110 -21.16 -10.64 8.00
C GLN A 110 -21.08 -11.42 6.68
N SER A 111 -21.40 -10.81 5.53
CA SER A 111 -21.27 -11.49 4.24
C SER A 111 -19.82 -11.83 3.90
N GLU A 112 -18.87 -10.95 4.23
CA GLU A 112 -17.44 -11.24 4.07
C GLU A 112 -17.03 -12.40 4.98
N LEU A 113 -17.55 -12.51 6.20
CA LEU A 113 -17.20 -13.61 7.12
C LEU A 113 -17.65 -14.99 6.62
N GLU A 114 -18.74 -15.03 5.86
CA GLU A 114 -19.30 -16.22 5.24
C GLU A 114 -18.50 -16.68 4.01
N ASP A 115 -17.73 -15.78 3.39
CA ASP A 115 -16.94 -16.05 2.17
C ASP A 115 -15.69 -16.93 2.43
N GLU A 116 -14.96 -17.30 1.38
CA GLU A 116 -13.81 -18.23 1.39
C GLU A 116 -12.51 -17.64 1.96
N TRP A 117 -12.58 -16.68 2.89
CA TRP A 117 -11.39 -16.16 3.55
C TRP A 117 -10.69 -17.21 4.41
N SER A 118 -9.37 -17.09 4.52
CA SER A 118 -8.56 -17.93 5.40
C SER A 118 -8.97 -17.76 6.87
N ALA A 119 -8.76 -18.79 7.70
CA ALA A 119 -9.10 -18.74 9.12
C ALA A 119 -8.45 -17.54 9.87
N PRO A 120 -7.18 -17.16 9.61
CA PRO A 120 -6.59 -15.97 10.19
C PRO A 120 -7.31 -14.68 9.77
N MET A 121 -7.70 -14.57 8.49
CA MET A 121 -8.42 -13.39 8.00
C MET A 121 -9.80 -13.26 8.63
N LYS A 122 -10.54 -14.38 8.76
CA LYS A 122 -11.83 -14.39 9.47
C LYS A 122 -11.70 -13.97 10.94
N ALA A 123 -10.57 -14.27 11.58
CA ALA A 123 -10.29 -13.83 12.95
C ALA A 123 -10.09 -12.31 13.04
N GLU A 124 -9.35 -11.72 12.10
CA GLU A 124 -9.19 -10.26 12.04
C GLU A 124 -10.52 -9.54 11.77
N LEU A 125 -11.34 -10.05 10.83
CA LEU A 125 -12.67 -9.49 10.56
C LEU A 125 -13.56 -9.49 11.80
N ARG A 126 -13.60 -10.60 12.55
CA ARG A 126 -14.34 -10.67 13.82
C ARG A 126 -13.83 -9.64 14.84
N ARG A 127 -12.51 -9.48 14.95
CA ARG A 127 -11.90 -8.50 15.86
C ARG A 127 -12.39 -7.07 15.56
N TYR A 128 -12.49 -6.70 14.28
CA TYR A 128 -13.01 -5.39 13.89
C TYR A 128 -14.51 -5.22 14.19
N MET A 129 -15.31 -6.28 14.01
CA MET A 129 -16.72 -6.27 14.40
C MET A 129 -16.88 -6.04 15.91
N GLU A 130 -16.15 -6.80 16.74
CA GLU A 130 -16.17 -6.65 18.20
C GLU A 130 -15.77 -5.23 18.65
N LEU A 131 -14.75 -4.66 18.00
CA LEU A 131 -14.27 -3.31 18.29
C LEU A 131 -15.33 -2.24 17.97
N SER A 132 -16.17 -2.49 16.96
CA SER A 132 -17.31 -1.62 16.62
C SER A 132 -18.51 -1.80 17.58
N GLU A 133 -18.79 -3.03 18.01
CA GLU A 133 -19.92 -3.37 18.90
C GLU A 133 -19.72 -2.90 20.35
N PHE A 134 -18.50 -2.91 20.87
CA PHE A 134 -18.18 -2.44 22.24
C PHE A 134 -18.69 -1.02 22.53
N ARG A 135 -18.85 -0.20 21.48
CA ARG A 135 -19.41 1.15 21.58
C ARG A 135 -20.93 1.17 21.71
N ASP A 136 -21.65 0.35 20.93
CA ASP A 136 -23.12 0.40 20.93
C ASP A 136 -23.72 -0.01 22.28
N ASN A 137 -23.01 -0.87 23.02
CA ASN A 137 -23.40 -1.29 24.37
C ASN A 137 -23.01 -0.31 25.50
N ASN A 138 -22.18 0.71 25.23
CA ASN A 138 -21.76 1.73 26.21
C ASN A 138 -22.50 3.08 26.05
N LYS A 139 -23.67 3.04 25.39
CA LYS A 139 -24.54 4.20 25.17
C LYS A 139 -25.77 4.12 26.06
#